data_AF-A0AAU2SM45-F1
#
_entry.id   AF-A0AAU2SM45-F1
#
_cell.length_a   1.000
_cell.length_b   1.000
_cell.length_c   1.000
_cell.angle_alpha   90.00
_cell.angle_beta   90.00
_cell.angle_gamma   90.00
#
_symmetry.space_group_name_H-M   'P 1'
#
loop_
_entity.id
_entity.type
_entity.pdbx_description
1 polymer ?
#
loop_
_entity_poly.entity_id
_entity_poly.type
_entity_poly.pdbx_seq_one_letter_code
_entity_poly.pdbx_strand_id
1 'polypeptide(L)' 'MAKTQLGARVDDEVVELAKARAKDRGLSVGDYIAELVREDTDGLRARGLDAARRFLDEHQTIFDETEDADHTAPGAHAA' A
#
# COMPACT_ATOMS: atom_id res chain seq x y z
N MET A 1 7.59 3.26 28.16
CA MET A 1 8.74 2.32 28.21
C MET A 1 9.93 2.97 27.52
N ALA A 2 11.14 2.77 28.01
CA ALA A 2 12.34 3.24 27.31
C ALA A 2 12.51 2.49 25.99
N LYS A 3 12.94 3.18 24.93
CA LYS A 3 13.26 2.57 23.63
C LYS A 3 14.60 1.85 23.73
N THR A 4 14.66 0.62 23.21
CA THR A 4 15.92 -0.13 23.08
C THR A 4 16.67 0.32 21.84
N GLN A 5 17.99 0.54 21.96
CA GLN A 5 18.83 0.88 20.81
C GLN A 5 19.10 -0.37 19.96
N LEU A 6 18.79 -0.29 18.66
CA LEU A 6 19.11 -1.31 17.67
C LEU A 6 20.41 -0.93 16.95
N GLY A 7 21.50 -1.65 17.20
CA GLY A 7 22.78 -1.45 16.51
C GLY A 7 22.80 -2.17 15.15
N ALA A 8 22.20 -1.56 14.12
CA ALA A 8 22.21 -2.09 12.75
C ALA A 8 23.21 -1.33 11.86
N ARG A 9 23.88 -2.04 10.96
CA ARG A 9 24.69 -1.46 9.88
C ARG A 9 23.92 -1.56 8.57
N VAL A 10 23.84 -0.47 7.84
CA VAL A 10 23.16 -0.35 6.56
C VAL A 10 23.97 0.58 5.67
N ASP A 11 23.77 0.47 4.35
CA ASP A 11 24.43 1.35 3.39
C ASP A 11 23.94 2.80 3.54
N ASP A 12 24.81 3.75 3.21
CA ASP A 12 24.51 5.19 3.34
C ASP A 12 23.27 5.61 2.54
N GLU A 13 23.07 5.01 1.35
CA GLU A 13 21.87 5.24 0.53
C GLU A 13 20.58 4.88 1.28
N VAL A 14 20.59 3.76 2.00
CA VAL A 14 19.44 3.30 2.79
C VAL A 14 19.17 4.27 3.95
N VAL A 15 20.22 4.80 4.58
CA VAL A 15 20.10 5.80 5.64
C VAL A 15 19.41 7.06 5.11
N GLU A 16 19.83 7.56 3.95
CA GLU A 16 19.25 8.78 3.37
C GLU A 16 17.80 8.57 2.93
N LEU A 17 17.47 7.42 2.34
CA LEU A 17 16.09 7.06 2.02
C LEU A 17 15.23 6.99 3.28
N ALA A 18 15.71 6.35 4.36
CA ALA A 18 14.97 6.26 5.61
C ALA A 18 14.72 7.64 6.23
N LYS A 19 15.72 8.54 6.20
CA LYS A 19 15.58 9.93 6.66
C LYS A 19 14.54 10.70 5.86
N ALA A 20 14.60 10.63 4.53
CA ALA A 20 13.66 11.32 3.66
C ALA A 20 12.21 10.85 3.92
N ARG A 21 12.00 9.53 3.97
CA ARG A 21 10.67 8.94 4.21
C ARG A 21 10.14 9.22 5.60
N ALA A 22 11.00 9.17 6.63
CA ALA A 22 10.62 9.56 7.98
C ALA A 22 10.19 11.02 8.03
N LYS A 23 10.93 11.92 7.37
CA LYS A 23 10.60 13.35 7.26
C LYS A 23 9.26 13.58 6.57
N ASP A 24 9.01 12.92 5.43
CA ASP A 24 7.74 13.03 4.69
C ASP A 24 6.52 12.64 5.55
N ARG A 25 6.73 11.70 6.48
CA ARG A 25 5.70 11.22 7.42
C ARG A 25 5.68 11.97 8.76
N GLY A 26 6.57 12.94 8.97
CA GLY A 26 6.69 13.66 10.25
C GLY A 26 7.17 12.78 11.41
N LEU A 27 7.92 11.70 11.12
CA LEU A 27 8.41 10.72 12.09
C LEU A 27 9.91 10.88 12.36
N SER A 28 10.36 10.40 13.52
CA SER A 28 11.79 10.12 13.69
C SER A 28 12.18 8.89 12.85
N VAL A 29 13.45 8.79 12.45
CA VAL A 29 13.94 7.62 11.69
C VAL A 29 13.69 6.31 12.47
N GLY A 30 13.90 6.33 13.79
CA GLY A 30 13.64 5.17 14.63
C GLY A 30 12.17 4.78 14.69
N ASP A 31 11.26 5.75 14.71
CA ASP A 31 9.81 5.49 14.71
C ASP A 31 9.35 4.98 13.34
N TYR A 32 9.88 5.54 12.25
CA TYR A 32 9.63 5.06 10.90
C TYR A 32 10.07 3.60 10.72
N ILE A 33 11.28 3.25 11.17
CA ILE A 33 11.77 1.86 11.11
C ILE A 33 10.89 0.93 11.96
N ALA A 34 10.49 1.37 13.15
CA ALA A 34 9.64 0.55 14.02
C ALA A 34 8.25 0.30 13.41
N GLU A 35 7.65 1.31 12.76
CA GLU A 35 6.40 1.15 12.02
C GLU A 35 6.56 0.21 10.84
N LEU A 36 7.61 0.40 10.03
CA LEU A 36 7.93 -0.46 8.89
C LEU A 36 8.06 -1.93 9.31
N VAL A 37 8.77 -2.21 10.41
CA VAL A 37 8.93 -3.58 10.93
C VAL A 37 7.59 -4.15 11.40
N ARG A 38 6.74 -3.36 12.08
CA ARG A 38 5.42 -3.85 12.52
C ARG A 38 4.51 -4.15 11.35
N GLU A 39 4.44 -3.25 10.36
CA GLU A 39 3.67 -3.44 9.14
C GLU A 39 4.09 -4.71 8.39
N ASP A 40 5.39 -4.97 8.33
CA ASP A 40 5.96 -6.19 7.74
C ASP A 40 5.55 -7.45 8.54
N THR A 41 5.63 -7.40 9.88
CA THR A 41 5.31 -8.55 10.73
C THR A 41 3.82 -8.83 10.90
N ASP A 42 2.97 -7.81 10.86
CA ASP A 42 1.54 -7.95 11.15
C ASP A 42 0.80 -8.67 10.00
N GLY A 43 1.40 -8.76 8.81
CA GLY A 43 0.84 -9.41 7.63
C GLY A 43 -0.48 -8.78 7.18
N LEU A 44 -0.86 -7.62 7.75
CA LEU A 44 -2.13 -6.93 7.49
C LEU A 44 -2.24 -6.54 6.02
N ARG A 45 -1.13 -6.14 5.41
CA ARG A 45 -1.06 -5.86 3.97
C ARG A 45 -1.38 -7.09 3.13
N ALA A 46 -0.80 -8.26 3.45
CA ALA A 46 -1.08 -9.49 2.72
C ALA A 46 -2.54 -9.91 2.88
N ARG A 47 -3.05 -9.90 4.13
CA ARG A 47 -4.45 -10.23 4.43
C ARG A 47 -5.43 -9.26 3.77
N GLY A 48 -5.09 -7.98 3.73
CA GLY A 48 -5.89 -6.95 3.07
C GLY A 48 -5.94 -7.12 1.56
N LEU A 49 -4.80 -7.45 0.93
CA LEU A 49 -4.74 -7.78 -0.50
C LEU A 49 -5.51 -9.06 -0.83
N ASP A 50 -5.41 -10.09 0.00
CA ASP A 50 -6.18 -11.33 -0.16
C ASP A 50 -7.69 -11.07 -0.02
N ALA A 51 -8.10 -10.19 0.90
CA ALA A 51 -9.49 -9.80 1.06
C ALA A 51 -9.99 -8.99 -0.15
N ALA A 52 -9.19 -8.04 -0.64
CA ALA A 52 -9.52 -7.27 -1.84
C ALA A 52 -9.62 -8.19 -3.07
N ARG A 53 -8.72 -9.16 -3.21
CA ARG A 53 -8.79 -10.17 -4.27
C ARG A 53 -10.07 -10.99 -4.19
N ARG A 54 -10.41 -11.52 -3.01
CA ARG A 54 -11.65 -12.28 -2.83
C ARG A 54 -12.88 -11.44 -3.15
N PHE A 55 -12.90 -10.18 -2.75
CA PHE A 55 -13.99 -9.26 -3.08
C PHE A 55 -14.14 -9.07 -4.59
N LEU A 56 -13.04 -8.86 -5.32
CA LEU A 56 -13.08 -8.78 -6.78
C LEU A 56 -13.57 -10.09 -7.41
N ASP A 57 -13.05 -11.24 -6.95
CA ASP A 57 -13.45 -12.55 -7.46
C ASP A 57 -14.95 -12.83 -7.21
N GLU A 58 -15.50 -12.46 -6.05
CA GLU A 58 -16.91 -12.64 -5.68
C GLU A 58 -17.85 -11.71 -6.44
N HIS A 59 -17.39 -10.51 -6.79
CA HIS A 59 -18.21 -9.47 -7.42
C HIS A 59 -17.90 -9.24 -8.91
N GLN A 60 -17.05 -10.07 -9.51
CA GLN A 60 -16.59 -9.94 -10.90
C GLN A 60 -17.74 -9.74 -11.89
N THR A 61 -18.81 -10.53 -11.76
CA THR A 61 -19.99 -10.43 -12.66
C THR A 61 -20.67 -9.06 -12.61
N ILE A 62 -20.69 -8.38 -11.47
CA ILE A 62 -21.30 -7.04 -11.34
C ILE A 62 -20.43 -5.99 -12.04
N PHE A 63 -19.10 -6.12 -11.91
CA PHE A 63 -18.17 -5.24 -12.61
C PHE A 63 -18.26 -5.43 -14.12
N ASP A 64 -18.27 -6.69 -14.58
CA ASP A 64 -18.40 -7.03 -16.00
C ASP A 64 -19.72 -6.48 -16.58
N GLU A 65 -20.85 -6.67 -15.89
CA GLU A 65 -22.17 -6.14 -16.32
C GLU A 65 -22.20 -4.61 -16.40
N THR A 66 -21.46 -3.92 -15.52
CA THR A 66 -21.38 -2.45 -15.52
C THR A 66 -20.47 -1.94 -16.62
N GLU A 67 -19.33 -2.59 -16.88
CA GLU A 67 -18.42 -2.24 -18.00
C GLU A 67 -19.09 -2.49 -19.35
N ASP A 68 -19.79 -3.62 -19.52
CA ASP A 68 -20.51 -3.92 -20.76
C ASP A 68 -21.67 -2.95 -21.02
N ALA A 69 -22.35 -2.49 -19.96
CA ALA A 69 -23.40 -1.47 -20.06
C ALA A 69 -22.83 -0.11 -20.52
N ASP A 70 -21.63 0.27 -20.05
CA ASP A 70 -20.93 1.49 -20.50
C ASP A 70 -20.35 1.34 -21.92
N HIS A 71 -19.92 0.15 -22.32
CA HIS A 71 -19.47 -0.14 -23.70
C HIS A 71 -20.61 -0.19 -24.72
N THR A 72 -21.85 -0.39 -24.27
CA THR A 72 -23.06 -0.38 -25.11
C THR A 72 -23.67 1.02 -25.26
N ALA A 73 -22.99 2.08 -24.82
CA ALA A 73 -23.28 3.44 -25.26
C ALA A 73 -22.44 3.75 -26.53
N PRO A 74 -22.92 3.42 -27.75
CA PRO A 74 -22.25 3.85 -28.97
C PRO A 74 -22.25 5.37 -29.01
N GLY A 75 -21.08 5.93 -29.32
CA GLY A 75 -20.90 7.36 -29.50
C GLY A 75 -22.02 7.94 -30.36
N ALA A 76 -22.89 8.72 -29.75
CA ALA A 76 -23.83 9.57 -30.45
C ALA A 76 -23.03 10.75 -31.04
N HIS A 77 -22.63 10.57 -32.29
CA HIS A 77 -22.37 11.59 -33.31
C HIS A 77 -21.55 12.83 -32.91
N ALA A 78 -20.24 12.76 -33.16
CA ALA A 78 -19.54 13.92 -33.69
C ALA A 78 -19.87 14.04 -35.19
N ALA A 79 -20.73 15.00 -35.53
CA ALA A 79 -21.00 15.48 -36.89
C ALA A 79 -21.17 17.00 -36.84
#